data_AF-A0A6P6TY01-F1
#
_entry.id   AF-A0A6P6TY01-F1
#
_cell.length_a   1.000
_cell.length_b   1.000
_cell.length_c   1.000
_cell.angle_alpha   90.00
_cell.angle_beta   90.00
_cell.angle_gamma   90.00
#
_symmetry.space_group_name_H-M   'P 1'
#
loop_
_entity.id
_entity.type
_entity.pdbx_description
1 polymer ?
#
loop_
_entity_poly.entity_id
_entity_poly.type
_entity_poly.pdbx_seq_one_letter_code
_entity_poly.pdbx_strand_id
1 'polypeptide(L)'
;MKTFNSFAFSTLLIAALLSASAHAATFDIRNNCPYTVWAAAVPGGGQRLDNGQTWTINVAAGTTGGRVWGRTNCNFDGSGHGSCQTGDCGGLLQCTAYGAPPNTLAEFALNQFSNLDFFDISLVDGFNVPMDFSPTSNGCTRGISCTADINGQCPSVLKAPGGCNNPCTVFKTDQYCCNSGSCSPTDYSKFFKDRCPDAYSYPKDDQTSTFTCPAGTNYRVVFCP
;
A
#
# COMPACT_ATOMS: atom_id res chain seq x y z
N MET A 1 -35.49 -66.77 16.12
CA MET A 1 -34.26 -65.95 15.94
C MET A 1 -33.98 -65.83 14.45
N LYS A 2 -34.29 -64.66 13.85
CA LYS A 2 -33.88 -64.32 12.48
C LYS A 2 -33.04 -63.05 12.59
N THR A 3 -31.75 -63.16 12.31
CA THR A 3 -30.79 -62.07 12.28
C THR A 3 -30.90 -61.30 10.97
N PHE A 4 -31.13 -59.99 11.05
CA PHE A 4 -31.05 -59.06 9.92
C PHE A 4 -29.58 -58.65 9.71
N ASN A 5 -29.03 -58.89 8.52
CA ASN A 5 -27.76 -58.31 8.08
C ASN A 5 -28.07 -57.05 7.26
N SER A 6 -27.61 -55.89 7.75
CA SER A 6 -27.68 -54.62 7.01
C SER A 6 -26.40 -54.47 6.19
N PHE A 7 -26.53 -54.45 4.87
CA PHE A 7 -25.44 -54.10 3.94
C PHE A 7 -25.35 -52.57 3.85
N ALA A 8 -24.28 -51.99 4.38
CA ALA A 8 -23.96 -50.58 4.19
C ALA A 8 -23.30 -50.38 2.82
N PHE A 9 -24.00 -49.70 1.90
CA PHE A 9 -23.43 -49.20 0.65
C PHE A 9 -22.64 -47.92 0.95
N SER A 10 -21.32 -47.97 0.83
CA SER A 10 -20.45 -46.80 0.96
C SER A 10 -20.34 -46.09 -0.39
N THR A 11 -21.04 -44.96 -0.53
CA THR A 11 -20.91 -44.07 -1.69
C THR A 11 -19.71 -43.14 -1.48
N LEU A 12 -18.61 -43.41 -2.20
CA LEU A 12 -17.44 -42.54 -2.22
C LEU A 12 -17.74 -41.31 -3.10
N LEU A 13 -18.06 -40.18 -2.48
CA LEU A 13 -18.24 -38.90 -3.17
C LEU A 13 -16.85 -38.31 -3.47
N ILE A 14 -16.37 -38.43 -4.72
CA ILE A 14 -15.17 -37.72 -5.19
C ILE A 14 -15.56 -36.26 -5.39
N ALA A 15 -15.30 -35.41 -4.39
CA ALA A 15 -15.36 -33.97 -4.55
C ALA A 15 -14.17 -33.53 -5.42
N ALA A 16 -14.43 -33.25 -6.69
CA ALA A 16 -13.47 -32.56 -7.55
C ALA A 16 -13.26 -31.14 -6.97
N LEU A 17 -12.15 -30.95 -6.26
CA LEU A 17 -11.65 -29.64 -5.88
C LEU A 17 -11.33 -28.87 -7.17
N LEU A 18 -12.26 -28.03 -7.61
CA LEU A 18 -11.96 -26.95 -8.54
C LEU A 18 -11.04 -25.96 -7.81
N SER A 19 -9.74 -26.23 -7.86
CA SER A 19 -8.72 -25.27 -7.47
C SER A 19 -8.80 -24.11 -8.45
N ALA A 20 -9.61 -23.09 -8.15
CA ALA A 20 -9.49 -21.81 -8.81
C ALA A 20 -8.05 -21.33 -8.53
N SER A 21 -7.22 -21.33 -9.58
CA SER A 21 -5.87 -20.75 -9.52
C SER A 21 -6.04 -19.26 -9.26
N ALA A 22 -6.07 -18.89 -7.98
CA ALA A 22 -5.97 -17.51 -7.54
C ALA A 22 -4.54 -17.06 -7.85
N HIS A 23 -4.33 -16.41 -8.99
CA HIS A 23 -3.00 -15.95 -9.39
C HIS A 23 -2.58 -14.84 -8.44
N ALA A 24 -1.63 -15.14 -7.55
CA ALA A 24 -0.98 -14.15 -6.71
C ALA A 24 -0.31 -13.08 -7.59
N ALA A 25 -0.40 -11.82 -7.19
CA ALA A 25 0.33 -10.74 -7.83
C ALA A 25 1.74 -10.66 -7.23
N THR A 26 2.74 -10.44 -8.09
CA THR A 26 4.10 -10.13 -7.67
C THR A 26 4.30 -8.62 -7.59
N PHE A 27 4.89 -8.14 -6.51
CA PHE A 27 5.30 -6.74 -6.34
C PHE A 27 6.82 -6.66 -6.23
N ASP A 28 7.46 -5.98 -7.17
CA ASP A 28 8.88 -5.63 -7.11
C ASP A 28 9.05 -4.26 -6.48
N ILE A 29 9.58 -4.23 -5.25
CA ILE A 29 9.77 -3.01 -4.45
C ILE A 29 11.23 -2.60 -4.53
N ARG A 30 11.52 -1.48 -5.16
CA ARG A 30 12.88 -1.03 -5.45
C ARG A 30 13.20 0.29 -4.76
N ASN A 31 14.41 0.39 -4.20
CA ASN A 31 14.92 1.65 -3.69
C ASN A 31 15.89 2.29 -4.71
N ASN A 32 15.48 3.40 -5.33
CA ASN A 32 16.35 4.25 -6.15
C ASN A 32 16.85 5.50 -5.38
N CYS A 33 16.40 5.70 -4.14
CA CYS A 33 16.83 6.84 -3.34
C CYS A 33 18.33 6.79 -3.08
N PRO A 34 19.03 7.94 -3.00
CA PRO A 34 20.45 8.00 -2.67
C PRO A 34 20.76 7.66 -1.19
N TYR A 35 19.79 7.09 -0.47
CA TYR A 35 19.85 6.71 0.93
C TYR A 35 19.10 5.40 1.16
N THR A 36 19.41 4.71 2.25
CA THR A 36 18.71 3.49 2.66
C THR A 36 17.25 3.79 3.00
N VAL A 37 16.35 2.94 2.51
CA VAL A 37 14.94 2.92 2.89
C VAL A 37 14.63 1.56 3.50
N TRP A 38 13.83 1.52 4.55
CA TRP A 38 13.28 0.27 5.08
C TRP A 38 11.89 0.10 4.48
N ALA A 39 11.81 -0.60 3.35
CA ALA A 39 10.56 -0.94 2.73
C ALA A 39 9.67 -1.69 3.73
N ALA A 40 8.37 -1.43 3.64
CA ALA A 40 7.35 -2.06 4.46
C ALA A 40 6.15 -2.39 3.59
N ALA A 41 5.51 -3.51 3.90
CA ALA A 41 4.30 -3.95 3.23
C ALA A 41 3.36 -4.65 4.21
N VAL A 42 2.07 -4.37 4.10
CA VAL A 42 1.02 -5.12 4.79
C VAL A 42 -0.02 -5.51 3.73
N PRO A 43 -0.13 -6.81 3.38
CA PRO A 43 0.72 -7.93 3.82
C PRO A 43 2.13 -7.87 3.20
N GLY A 44 3.12 -8.44 3.89
CA GLY A 44 4.47 -8.66 3.34
C GLY A 44 5.61 -8.55 4.34
N GLY A 45 5.47 -7.72 5.38
CA GLY A 45 6.51 -7.50 6.39
C GLY A 45 7.35 -6.26 6.08
N GLY A 46 8.68 -6.38 6.12
CA GLY A 46 9.56 -5.29 5.75
C GLY A 46 11.00 -5.70 5.50
N GLN A 47 11.72 -4.91 4.72
CA GLN A 47 13.10 -5.19 4.33
C GLN A 47 13.91 -3.91 4.24
N ARG A 48 15.15 -3.95 4.75
CA ARG A 48 16.14 -2.88 4.54
C ARG A 48 16.60 -2.94 3.08
N LEU A 49 16.48 -1.82 2.36
CA LEU A 49 16.92 -1.66 0.99
C LEU A 49 17.92 -0.50 0.89
N ASP A 50 19.17 -0.82 0.59
CA ASP A 50 20.15 0.16 0.12
C ASP A 50 19.83 0.65 -1.30
N ASN A 51 20.54 1.70 -1.74
CA ASN A 51 20.40 2.21 -3.10
C ASN A 51 20.60 1.09 -4.14
N GLY A 52 19.65 0.98 -5.07
CA GLY A 52 19.63 -0.01 -6.14
C GLY A 52 19.12 -1.40 -5.74
N GLN A 53 18.84 -1.66 -4.45
CA GLN A 53 18.30 -2.94 -4.02
C GLN A 53 16.80 -3.07 -4.29
N THR A 54 16.38 -4.32 -4.48
CA THR A 54 14.98 -4.70 -4.73
C THR A 54 14.55 -5.77 -3.73
N TRP A 55 13.29 -5.71 -3.33
CA TRP A 55 12.58 -6.73 -2.55
C TRP A 55 11.32 -7.14 -3.30
N THR A 56 11.16 -8.44 -3.54
CA THR A 56 9.98 -8.98 -4.20
C THR A 56 9.06 -9.63 -3.18
N ILE A 57 7.77 -9.29 -3.20
CA ILE A 57 6.73 -9.95 -2.41
C ILE A 57 5.67 -10.57 -3.32
N ASN A 58 5.10 -11.68 -2.87
CA ASN A 58 3.93 -12.28 -3.49
C ASN A 58 2.71 -11.98 -2.62
N VAL A 59 1.68 -11.43 -3.24
CA VAL A 59 0.45 -11.04 -2.57
C VAL A 59 -0.71 -11.87 -3.15
N ALA A 60 -1.45 -12.53 -2.27
CA ALA A 60 -2.55 -13.38 -2.67
C ALA A 60 -3.64 -12.57 -3.40
N ALA A 61 -4.21 -13.12 -4.47
CA ALA A 61 -5.42 -12.56 -5.08
C ALA A 61 -6.54 -12.48 -4.04
N GLY A 62 -7.36 -11.42 -4.14
CA GLY A 62 -8.41 -11.13 -3.15
C GLY A 62 -7.92 -10.29 -1.96
N THR A 63 -6.62 -10.02 -1.83
CA THR A 63 -6.10 -9.12 -0.78
C THR A 63 -6.75 -7.74 -0.88
N THR A 64 -7.23 -7.21 0.24
CA THR A 64 -7.78 -5.86 0.38
C THR A 64 -7.01 -5.06 1.42
N GLY A 65 -7.03 -3.72 1.31
CA GLY A 65 -6.31 -2.85 2.25
C GLY A 65 -4.80 -3.07 2.22
N GLY A 66 -4.26 -3.51 1.08
CA GLY A 66 -2.84 -3.72 0.91
C GLY A 66 -2.10 -2.40 0.86
N ARG A 67 -0.96 -2.29 1.54
CA ARG A 67 -0.10 -1.10 1.53
C ARG A 67 1.36 -1.47 1.33
N VAL A 68 2.08 -0.70 0.53
CA VAL A 68 3.55 -0.64 0.48
C VAL A 68 4.00 0.79 0.76
N TRP A 69 5.02 0.97 1.60
CA TRP A 69 5.61 2.30 1.86
C TRP A 69 7.10 2.22 2.20
N GLY A 70 7.78 3.36 2.09
CA GLY A 70 9.17 3.51 2.47
C GLY A 70 9.31 4.11 3.87
N ARG A 71 10.10 3.49 4.75
CA ARG A 71 10.44 4.05 6.06
C ARG A 71 11.84 4.63 6.05
N THR A 72 12.05 5.73 6.78
CA THR A 72 13.34 6.46 6.75
C THR A 72 13.96 6.57 8.14
N ASN A 73 15.30 6.69 8.16
CA ASN A 73 16.10 6.87 9.36
C ASN A 73 15.75 5.88 10.47
N CYS A 74 15.70 4.60 10.12
CA CYS A 74 15.40 3.53 11.06
C CYS A 74 16.65 2.99 11.75
N ASN A 75 16.46 2.50 12.97
CA ASN A 75 17.45 1.73 13.70
C ASN A 75 16.76 0.51 14.32
N PHE A 76 17.26 -0.68 14.03
CA PHE A 76 16.73 -1.95 14.53
C PHE A 76 17.87 -2.77 15.15
N ASP A 77 17.57 -3.49 16.22
CA ASP A 77 18.46 -4.49 16.79
C ASP A 77 18.47 -5.79 15.96
N GLY A 78 19.28 -6.76 16.38
CA GLY A 78 19.40 -8.06 15.72
C GLY A 78 18.11 -8.92 15.75
N SER A 79 17.15 -8.58 16.61
CA SER A 79 15.81 -9.19 16.64
C SER A 79 14.78 -8.45 15.78
N GLY A 80 15.16 -7.36 15.13
CA GLY A 80 14.28 -6.56 14.30
C GLY A 80 13.36 -5.62 15.08
N HIS A 81 13.70 -5.29 16.33
CA HIS A 81 12.99 -4.32 17.15
C HIS A 81 13.73 -2.98 17.18
N GLY A 82 13.00 -1.87 17.18
CA GLY A 82 13.61 -0.55 17.08
C GLY A 82 12.62 0.56 16.76
N SER A 83 13.02 1.51 15.91
CA SER A 83 12.12 2.60 15.47
C SER A 83 12.58 3.20 14.15
N CYS A 84 11.64 3.84 13.44
CA CYS A 84 11.87 4.69 12.27
C CYS A 84 11.42 6.13 12.52
N GLN A 85 12.07 7.09 11.86
CA GLN A 85 11.63 8.49 11.93
C GLN A 85 10.29 8.72 11.22
N THR A 86 10.09 8.07 10.07
CA THR A 86 8.84 8.11 9.31
C THR A 86 8.38 6.71 8.93
N GLY A 87 7.06 6.48 8.95
CA GLY A 87 6.47 5.21 8.56
C GLY A 87 6.68 4.06 9.54
N ASP A 88 7.07 4.33 10.80
CA ASP A 88 7.28 3.28 11.81
C ASP A 88 6.00 2.45 12.03
N CYS A 89 6.13 1.12 12.07
CA CYS A 89 5.00 0.19 12.18
C CYS A 89 4.97 -0.53 13.53
N GLY A 90 5.15 0.24 14.61
CA GLY A 90 5.16 -0.28 15.98
C GLY A 90 6.54 -0.80 16.42
N GLY A 91 7.60 -0.20 15.89
CA GLY A 91 8.98 -0.54 16.21
C GLY A 91 9.47 -1.88 15.67
N LEU A 92 8.83 -2.40 14.61
CA LEU A 92 9.16 -3.69 14.00
C LEU A 92 9.80 -3.52 12.63
N LEU A 93 10.85 -4.28 12.34
CA LEU A 93 11.39 -4.41 10.99
C LEU A 93 10.36 -5.08 10.06
N GLN A 94 9.75 -6.17 10.55
CA GLN A 94 8.69 -6.92 9.86
C GLN A 94 7.32 -6.36 10.26
N CYS A 95 6.76 -5.48 9.42
CA CYS A 95 5.49 -4.83 9.73
C CYS A 95 4.31 -5.81 9.70
N THR A 96 3.48 -5.75 10.74
CA THR A 96 2.19 -6.44 10.84
C THR A 96 1.01 -5.47 10.94
N ALA A 97 1.31 -4.18 11.02
CA ALA A 97 0.36 -3.07 11.09
C ALA A 97 0.83 -1.93 10.16
N TYR A 98 -0.07 -0.99 9.85
CA TYR A 98 0.26 0.18 9.05
C TYR A 98 1.26 1.11 9.77
N GLY A 99 2.02 1.86 8.98
CA GLY A 99 3.01 2.79 9.48
C GLY A 99 2.42 4.11 10.00
N ALA A 100 3.11 4.72 10.96
CA ALA A 100 2.80 6.07 11.46
C ALA A 100 3.09 7.15 10.39
N PRO A 101 2.18 8.10 10.17
CA PRO A 101 2.42 9.27 9.31
C PRO A 101 3.61 10.14 9.75
N PRO A 102 4.28 10.85 8.81
CA PRO A 102 3.98 10.88 7.39
C PRO A 102 4.57 9.67 6.65
N ASN A 103 3.81 9.08 5.74
CA ASN A 103 4.33 8.06 4.82
C ASN A 103 3.59 8.11 3.47
N THR A 104 4.35 8.13 2.38
CA THR A 104 3.78 8.00 1.02
C THR A 104 3.35 6.55 0.83
N LEU A 105 2.08 6.33 0.49
CA LEU A 105 1.50 4.99 0.38
C LEU A 105 1.30 4.59 -1.08
N ALA A 106 1.66 3.36 -1.43
CA ALA A 106 1.05 2.62 -2.53
C ALA A 106 -0.03 1.72 -1.94
N GLU A 107 -1.30 2.00 -2.22
CA GLU A 107 -2.44 1.23 -1.72
C GLU A 107 -3.01 0.34 -2.83
N PHE A 108 -3.48 -0.86 -2.47
CA PHE A 108 -4.05 -1.78 -3.45
C PHE A 108 -5.10 -2.73 -2.87
N ALA A 109 -6.00 -3.16 -3.74
CA ALA A 109 -6.95 -4.24 -3.52
C ALA A 109 -7.02 -5.11 -4.79
N LEU A 110 -6.68 -6.40 -4.67
CA LEU A 110 -6.47 -7.30 -5.81
C LEU A 110 -7.68 -8.18 -6.09
N ASN A 111 -8.02 -8.40 -7.36
CA ASN A 111 -9.13 -9.25 -7.78
C ASN A 111 -10.47 -8.90 -7.10
N GLN A 112 -10.87 -7.64 -7.24
CA GLN A 112 -12.09 -7.08 -6.66
C GLN A 112 -13.24 -7.10 -7.67
N PHE A 113 -14.14 -6.11 -7.60
CA PHE A 113 -15.26 -5.97 -8.51
C PHE A 113 -14.83 -6.08 -9.99
N SER A 114 -15.58 -6.85 -10.78
CA SER A 114 -15.32 -7.10 -12.20
C SER A 114 -13.95 -7.71 -12.54
N ASN A 115 -13.33 -8.46 -11.61
CA ASN A 115 -11.99 -9.04 -11.77
C ASN A 115 -10.94 -7.97 -12.09
N LEU A 116 -11.05 -6.83 -11.40
CA LEU A 116 -10.09 -5.75 -11.49
C LEU A 116 -9.29 -5.66 -10.19
N ASP A 117 -8.01 -5.37 -10.33
CA ASP A 117 -7.21 -4.80 -9.25
C ASP A 117 -7.48 -3.30 -9.19
N PHE A 118 -7.59 -2.76 -7.98
CA PHE A 118 -7.67 -1.33 -7.70
C PHE A 118 -6.39 -0.92 -7.00
N PHE A 119 -5.78 0.17 -7.44
CA PHE A 119 -4.53 0.64 -6.87
C PHE A 119 -4.38 2.15 -6.98
N ASP A 120 -3.62 2.73 -6.07
CA ASP A 120 -3.42 4.17 -5.97
C ASP A 120 -2.11 4.54 -5.25
N ILE A 121 -1.66 5.78 -5.43
CA ILE A 121 -0.75 6.44 -4.50
C ILE A 121 -1.58 7.35 -3.60
N SER A 122 -1.35 7.29 -2.30
CA SER A 122 -2.09 8.07 -1.30
C SER A 122 -1.19 8.92 -0.43
N LEU A 123 -1.56 10.20 -0.32
CA LEU A 123 -0.94 11.22 0.54
C LEU A 123 -1.89 11.63 1.68
N VAL A 124 -2.95 10.85 1.92
CA VAL A 124 -3.89 11.04 3.03
C VAL A 124 -3.18 10.82 4.38
N ASP A 125 -2.16 9.96 4.41
CA ASP A 125 -1.26 9.73 5.54
C ASP A 125 0.06 10.52 5.40
N GLY A 126 0.09 11.54 4.53
CA GLY A 126 1.23 12.42 4.30
C GLY A 126 2.21 11.93 3.24
N PHE A 127 3.39 12.56 3.20
CA PHE A 127 4.45 12.28 2.25
C PHE A 127 5.79 12.23 2.98
N ASN A 128 6.63 11.27 2.64
CA ASN A 128 8.01 11.20 3.12
C ASN A 128 9.01 10.92 1.99
N VAL A 129 8.71 9.95 1.13
CA VAL A 129 9.58 9.49 0.04
C VAL A 129 8.83 9.57 -1.28
N PRO A 130 9.42 10.12 -2.36
CA PRO A 130 8.83 10.09 -3.69
C PRO A 130 8.59 8.65 -4.17
N MET A 131 7.53 8.42 -4.94
CA MET A 131 7.10 7.06 -5.30
C MET A 131 6.59 6.96 -6.73
N ASP A 132 6.96 5.88 -7.42
CA ASP A 132 6.26 5.33 -8.59
C ASP A 132 5.57 4.03 -8.19
N PHE A 133 4.35 3.83 -8.70
CA PHE A 133 3.60 2.60 -8.56
C PHE A 133 2.98 2.25 -9.91
N SER A 134 3.59 1.26 -10.58
CA SER A 134 3.32 0.95 -11.98
C SER A 134 3.05 -0.53 -12.19
N PRO A 135 2.07 -0.90 -13.03
CA PRO A 135 1.89 -2.28 -13.46
C PRO A 135 3.06 -2.72 -14.36
N THR A 136 3.33 -4.02 -14.40
CA THR A 136 4.44 -4.63 -15.15
C THR A 136 4.01 -5.80 -16.03
N SER A 137 2.74 -6.19 -16.01
CA SER A 137 2.22 -7.33 -16.77
C SER A 137 0.77 -7.13 -17.22
N ASN A 138 0.18 -8.18 -17.82
CA ASN A 138 -1.24 -8.28 -18.21
C ASN A 138 -1.76 -7.14 -19.12
N GLY A 139 -0.87 -6.53 -19.91
CA GLY A 139 -1.23 -5.46 -20.83
C GLY A 139 -1.67 -4.15 -20.15
N CYS A 140 -1.59 -4.06 -18.82
CA CYS A 140 -1.82 -2.82 -18.09
C CYS A 140 -0.53 -1.99 -18.10
N THR A 141 -0.64 -0.73 -18.54
CA THR A 141 0.53 0.13 -18.80
C THR A 141 0.48 1.47 -18.08
N ARG A 142 -0.69 1.88 -17.58
CA ARG A 142 -0.86 3.15 -16.88
C ARG A 142 -0.47 2.98 -15.41
N GLY A 143 0.67 3.55 -15.03
CA GLY A 143 1.10 3.68 -13.65
C GLY A 143 0.76 5.03 -13.02
N ILE A 144 1.28 5.25 -11.82
CA ILE A 144 1.04 6.42 -10.97
C ILE A 144 2.39 6.87 -10.43
N SER A 145 2.66 8.18 -10.40
CA SER A 145 3.88 8.68 -9.77
C SER A 145 3.62 9.96 -8.98
N CYS A 146 4.36 10.11 -7.89
CA CYS A 146 4.40 11.31 -7.07
C CYS A 146 5.86 11.63 -6.76
N THR A 147 6.44 12.54 -7.56
CA THR A 147 7.89 12.79 -7.60
C THR A 147 8.29 14.21 -7.22
N ALA A 148 7.31 15.08 -6.94
CA ALA A 148 7.58 16.45 -6.54
C ALA A 148 8.33 16.53 -5.19
N ASP A 149 9.09 17.60 -4.99
CA ASP A 149 9.70 17.93 -3.70
C ASP A 149 8.66 18.48 -2.71
N ILE A 150 7.78 17.59 -2.25
CA ILE A 150 6.76 17.92 -1.25
C ILE A 150 7.40 18.25 0.10
N ASN A 151 8.49 17.58 0.48
CA ASN A 151 9.17 17.82 1.75
C ASN A 151 9.79 19.22 1.83
N GLY A 152 10.52 19.65 0.79
CA GLY A 152 11.13 20.97 0.73
C GLY A 152 10.09 22.10 0.66
N GLN A 153 8.95 21.83 0.02
CA GLN A 153 7.87 22.81 -0.17
C GLN A 153 6.75 22.71 0.87
N CYS A 154 6.87 21.83 1.84
CA CYS A 154 5.81 21.53 2.80
C CYS A 154 5.37 22.80 3.56
N PRO A 155 4.05 23.10 3.64
CA PRO A 155 3.54 24.18 4.47
C PRO A 155 4.03 24.03 5.91
N SER A 156 4.41 25.14 6.55
CA SER A 156 5.03 25.12 7.89
C SER A 156 4.21 24.35 8.92
N VAL A 157 2.88 24.46 8.88
CA VAL A 157 1.94 23.78 9.79
C VAL A 157 1.85 22.26 9.56
N LEU A 158 2.29 21.77 8.41
CA LEU A 158 2.26 20.35 8.03
C LEU A 158 3.65 19.68 8.15
N LYS A 159 4.72 20.45 8.35
CA LYS A 159 6.08 19.92 8.42
C LYS A 159 6.22 18.94 9.58
N ALA A 160 6.85 17.80 9.30
CA ALA A 160 7.24 16.81 10.28
C ALA A 160 8.71 16.40 10.07
N PRO A 161 9.37 15.80 11.07
CA PRO A 161 10.70 15.26 10.88
C PRO A 161 10.72 14.23 9.74
N GLY A 162 11.48 14.51 8.66
CA GLY A 162 11.61 13.61 7.52
C GLY A 162 10.41 13.55 6.56
N GLY A 163 9.41 14.43 6.70
CA GLY A 163 8.23 14.40 5.84
C GLY A 163 7.28 15.60 5.93
N CYS A 164 6.15 15.48 5.26
CA CYS A 164 5.04 16.42 5.28
C CYS A 164 3.74 15.68 5.62
N ASN A 165 3.15 15.99 6.77
CA ASN A 165 1.89 15.38 7.19
C ASN A 165 0.72 15.88 6.34
N ASN A 166 -0.30 15.04 6.21
CA ASN A 166 -1.60 15.50 5.71
C ASN A 166 -2.30 16.36 6.79
N PRO A 167 -3.13 17.36 6.41
CA PRO A 167 -3.92 18.12 7.38
C PRO A 167 -4.83 17.25 8.28
N CYS A 168 -5.32 16.09 7.84
CA CYS A 168 -6.10 15.21 8.72
C CYS A 168 -5.26 14.75 9.92
N THR A 169 -4.02 14.32 9.69
CA THR A 169 -3.09 13.89 10.74
C THR A 169 -2.82 15.01 11.76
N VAL A 170 -2.67 16.24 11.28
CA VAL A 170 -2.33 17.41 12.11
C VAL A 170 -3.53 17.95 12.88
N PHE A 171 -4.64 18.20 12.18
CA PHE A 171 -5.78 18.94 12.74
C PHE A 171 -6.88 18.03 13.28
N LYS A 172 -7.00 16.79 12.79
CA LYS A 172 -7.96 15.78 13.25
C LYS A 172 -9.42 16.27 13.24
N THR A 173 -9.78 17.12 12.27
CA THR A 173 -11.15 17.62 12.10
C THR A 173 -11.83 16.94 10.92
N ASP A 174 -13.17 16.89 10.93
CA ASP A 174 -13.94 16.30 9.82
C ASP A 174 -13.75 17.03 8.50
N GLN A 175 -13.39 18.30 8.51
CA GLN A 175 -13.01 19.05 7.30
C GLN A 175 -11.87 18.38 6.53
N TYR A 176 -10.92 17.76 7.23
CA TYR A 176 -9.74 17.14 6.60
C TYR A 176 -9.82 15.61 6.60
N CYS A 177 -10.44 15.02 7.62
CA CYS A 177 -10.50 13.57 7.81
C CYS A 177 -11.77 12.93 7.23
N CYS A 178 -12.80 13.72 6.96
CA CYS A 178 -14.01 13.27 6.29
C CYS A 178 -14.71 12.06 6.95
N ASN A 179 -14.67 11.98 8.29
CA ASN A 179 -15.39 10.93 9.02
C ASN A 179 -16.90 11.14 8.96
N SER A 180 -17.33 12.40 8.84
CA SER A 180 -18.74 12.77 8.72
C SER A 180 -18.90 14.01 7.83
N GLY A 181 -20.14 14.27 7.40
CA GLY A 181 -20.48 15.46 6.61
C GLY A 181 -19.96 15.44 5.17
N SER A 182 -19.97 16.62 4.54
CA SER A 182 -19.45 16.81 3.18
C SER A 182 -17.92 16.88 3.19
N CYS A 183 -17.29 16.07 2.35
CA CYS A 183 -15.85 16.08 2.15
C CYS A 183 -15.52 16.83 0.85
N SER A 184 -14.62 17.80 0.90
CA SER A 184 -14.26 18.61 -0.28
C SER A 184 -12.80 19.04 -0.21
N PRO A 185 -12.16 19.36 -1.35
CA PRO A 185 -10.78 19.82 -1.36
C PRO A 185 -10.57 21.06 -0.48
N THR A 186 -9.45 21.09 0.22
CA THR A 186 -8.99 22.22 1.05
C THR A 186 -7.70 22.81 0.46
N ASP A 187 -7.27 23.97 0.93
CA ASP A 187 -6.01 24.56 0.46
C ASP A 187 -4.80 23.64 0.74
N TYR A 188 -4.84 22.90 1.85
CA TYR A 188 -3.82 21.92 2.19
C TYR A 188 -3.87 20.66 1.32
N SER A 189 -5.06 20.14 1.00
CA SER A 189 -5.13 19.00 0.07
C SER A 189 -4.74 19.40 -1.36
N LYS A 190 -5.12 20.61 -1.80
CA LYS A 190 -4.67 21.19 -3.09
C LYS A 190 -3.15 21.31 -3.16
N PHE A 191 -2.48 21.68 -2.07
CA PHE A 191 -1.01 21.70 -2.03
C PHE A 191 -0.39 20.35 -2.48
N PHE A 192 -0.93 19.23 -1.99
CA PHE A 192 -0.50 17.89 -2.39
C PHE A 192 -0.96 17.57 -3.83
N LYS A 193 -2.21 17.87 -4.16
CA LYS A 193 -2.81 17.55 -5.46
C LYS A 193 -2.14 18.26 -6.63
N ASP A 194 -1.79 19.53 -6.47
CA ASP A 194 -1.10 20.32 -7.49
C ASP A 194 0.30 19.76 -7.80
N ARG A 195 0.91 19.04 -6.84
CA ARG A 195 2.25 18.45 -6.94
C ARG A 195 2.23 17.00 -7.40
N CYS A 196 1.19 16.27 -7.02
CA CYS A 196 0.97 14.87 -7.40
C CYS A 196 -0.48 14.68 -7.84
N PRO A 197 -0.83 15.07 -9.09
CA PRO A 197 -2.22 15.09 -9.55
C PRO A 197 -2.90 13.72 -9.57
N ASP A 198 -2.13 12.64 -9.73
CA ASP A 198 -2.64 11.28 -9.76
C ASP A 198 -2.83 10.66 -8.37
N ALA A 199 -2.35 11.31 -7.29
CA ALA A 199 -2.40 10.76 -5.94
C ALA A 199 -3.63 11.25 -5.16
N TYR A 200 -4.12 10.43 -4.22
CA TYR A 200 -5.11 10.86 -3.25
C TYR A 200 -4.52 11.95 -2.36
N SER A 201 -5.16 13.12 -2.35
CA SER A 201 -4.76 14.25 -1.50
C SER A 201 -5.65 14.44 -0.27
N TYR A 202 -6.83 13.84 -0.28
CA TYR A 202 -7.81 13.81 0.82
C TYR A 202 -8.70 12.54 0.69
N PRO A 203 -9.46 12.14 1.73
CA PRO A 203 -10.11 10.82 1.80
C PRO A 203 -11.20 10.51 0.76
N LYS A 204 -11.69 11.51 0.00
CA LYS A 204 -12.75 11.33 -1.02
C LYS A 204 -12.30 11.86 -2.39
N ASP A 205 -11.00 11.72 -2.70
CA ASP A 205 -10.37 12.13 -3.96
C ASP A 205 -10.43 11.03 -5.04
N ASP A 206 -11.48 10.21 -5.02
CA ASP A 206 -11.56 8.99 -5.84
C ASP A 206 -11.57 9.25 -7.34
N GLN A 207 -12.26 10.31 -7.77
CA GLN A 207 -12.51 10.60 -9.19
C GLN A 207 -11.23 10.74 -10.04
N THR A 208 -10.12 11.14 -9.42
CA THR A 208 -8.86 11.41 -10.13
C THR A 208 -7.68 10.57 -9.63
N SER A 209 -7.92 9.67 -8.66
CA SER A 209 -6.83 9.00 -7.94
C SER A 209 -6.97 7.48 -7.90
N THR A 210 -8.11 6.91 -8.30
CA THR A 210 -8.29 5.46 -8.40
C THR A 210 -7.85 4.94 -9.77
N PHE A 211 -6.95 3.96 -9.78
CA PHE A 211 -6.51 3.28 -11.00
C PHE A 211 -6.89 1.81 -10.96
N THR A 212 -7.05 1.20 -12.13
CA THR A 212 -7.45 -0.20 -12.26
C THR A 212 -6.62 -0.94 -13.30
N CYS A 213 -6.30 -2.20 -13.00
CA CYS A 213 -5.72 -3.15 -13.96
C CYS A 213 -6.50 -4.47 -13.94
N PRO A 214 -6.39 -5.32 -14.97
CA PRO A 214 -6.95 -6.67 -14.92
C PRO A 214 -6.39 -7.45 -13.73
N ALA A 215 -7.22 -8.26 -13.06
CA ALA A 215 -6.78 -9.06 -11.93
C ALA A 215 -5.59 -9.98 -12.27
N GLY A 216 -4.69 -10.14 -11.30
CA GLY A 216 -3.46 -10.92 -11.45
C GLY A 216 -2.34 -10.15 -12.15
N THR A 217 -2.48 -8.82 -12.30
CA THR A 217 -1.41 -7.95 -12.78
C THR A 217 -0.27 -7.94 -11.75
N ASN A 218 0.97 -7.92 -12.21
CA ASN A 218 2.15 -7.71 -11.38
C ASN A 218 2.50 -6.24 -11.35
N TYR A 219 3.13 -5.80 -10.27
CA TYR A 219 3.42 -4.39 -10.05
C TYR A 219 4.86 -4.15 -9.65
N ARG A 220 5.28 -2.90 -9.82
CA ARG A 220 6.53 -2.37 -9.29
C ARG A 220 6.23 -1.13 -8.46
N VAL A 221 6.85 -1.05 -7.29
CA VAL A 221 6.87 0.15 -6.45
C VAL A 221 8.31 0.64 -6.40
N VAL A 222 8.57 1.89 -6.80
CA VAL A 222 9.92 2.47 -6.79
C VAL A 222 9.96 3.67 -5.88
N PHE A 223 10.83 3.63 -4.87
CA PHE A 223 11.16 4.80 -4.05
C PHE A 223 12.18 5.68 -4.77
N CYS A 224 11.92 6.98 -4.85
CA CYS A 224 12.71 7.95 -5.62
C CYS A 224 12.91 7.54 -7.09
N PRO A 225 11.82 7.35 -7.86
CA PRO A 225 11.90 6.91 -9.26
C PRO A 225 12.72 7.85 -10.14
#